data_AF-A0A5N5HST4-F1
#
_entry.id   AF-A0A5N5HST4-F1
#
_cell.length_a   1.000
_cell.length_b   1.000
_cell.length_c   1.000
_cell.angle_alpha   90.00
_cell.angle_beta   90.00
_cell.angle_gamma   90.00
#
_symmetry.space_group_name_H-M   'P 1'
#
loop_
_entity.id
_entity.type
_entity.pdbx_description
1 polymer ?
#
loop_
_entity_poly.entity_id
_entity_poly.type
_entity_poly.pdbx_seq_one_letter_code
_entity_poly.pdbx_strand_id
1 'polypeptide(L)'
;MNLFEVAHFVPKKPMYEQGLILLPHLATLGWWVGLGGEVLDTFPYFVSGVLHLISSAILGFGGIYHALLGPETLEESFPFFGYVWKDRNKMTTILGIHLILLGLGAFLLVFKALYFGGVYDTWAPGGGDVRKITNLTLSPSIVFGYLLKSPFGGEGWIVSVDDLEDIIGGHVWLGSICILGGIWHILTKPFAWAHCVSHDTPQPGMSTETPNRAMLADTWKVCHLTFSIKPSWKRILTIFSVMLVDGIRTVLFLFMSAFRIEVIMSAIVSLLMIN
;
A
#
# COMPACT_ATOMS: atom_id res chain seq x y z
N MET A 1 -2.35 -9.48 -14.65
CA MET A 1 -1.96 -10.63 -13.82
C MET A 1 -3.13 -11.21 -13.02
N ASN A 2 -3.86 -10.43 -12.20
CA ASN A 2 -4.97 -10.98 -11.39
C ASN A 2 -6.03 -11.74 -12.24
N LEU A 3 -6.57 -11.12 -13.29
CA LEU A 3 -7.54 -11.78 -14.19
C LEU A 3 -6.98 -13.04 -14.86
N PHE A 4 -5.67 -13.09 -15.11
CA PHE A 4 -5.02 -14.28 -15.65
C PHE A 4 -4.99 -15.42 -14.62
N GLU A 5 -4.67 -15.12 -13.35
CA GLU A 5 -4.73 -16.09 -12.26
C GLU A 5 -6.16 -16.61 -12.05
N VAL A 6 -7.17 -15.74 -12.08
CA VAL A 6 -8.59 -16.12 -11.98
C VAL A 6 -8.99 -17.06 -13.12
N ALA A 7 -8.57 -16.78 -14.36
CA ALA A 7 -8.90 -17.60 -15.52
C ALA A 7 -8.28 -19.02 -15.48
N HIS A 8 -7.14 -19.20 -14.80
CA HIS A 8 -6.44 -20.48 -14.68
C HIS A 8 -6.66 -21.17 -13.33
N PHE A 9 -7.51 -20.60 -12.46
CA PHE A 9 -7.75 -21.14 -11.14
C PHE A 9 -8.62 -22.41 -11.20
N VAL A 10 -8.10 -23.50 -10.62
CA VAL A 10 -8.82 -24.75 -10.43
C VAL A 10 -9.18 -24.91 -8.95
N PRO A 11 -10.46 -24.77 -8.55
CA PRO A 11 -10.87 -24.79 -7.14
C PRO A 11 -10.55 -26.10 -6.40
N LYS A 12 -10.48 -27.22 -7.14
CA LYS A 12 -10.20 -28.55 -6.56
C LYS A 12 -8.73 -28.77 -6.18
N LYS A 13 -7.84 -27.82 -6.49
CA LYS A 13 -6.42 -27.90 -6.19
C LYS A 13 -6.04 -26.81 -5.19
N PRO A 14 -5.08 -27.06 -4.28
CA PRO A 14 -4.54 -26.02 -3.42
C PRO A 14 -3.96 -24.85 -4.23
N MET A 15 -4.07 -23.61 -3.73
CA MET A 15 -3.58 -22.43 -4.45
C MET A 15 -2.06 -22.45 -4.67
N TYR A 16 -1.30 -22.98 -3.69
CA TYR A 16 0.17 -22.98 -3.73
C TYR A 16 0.75 -23.92 -4.81
N GLU A 17 -0.02 -24.89 -5.32
CA GLU A 17 0.42 -25.81 -6.38
C GLU A 17 0.23 -25.24 -7.78
N GLN A 18 -0.55 -24.17 -7.93
CA GLN A 18 -0.98 -23.63 -9.21
C GLN A 18 -0.14 -22.42 -9.67
N GLY A 19 0.91 -22.06 -8.91
CA GLY A 19 1.77 -20.92 -9.23
C GLY A 19 1.09 -19.56 -9.05
N LEU A 20 0.06 -19.49 -8.21
CA LEU A 20 -0.70 -18.27 -7.94
C LEU A 20 0.04 -17.41 -6.92
N ILE A 21 0.09 -16.10 -7.18
CA ILE A 21 0.70 -15.16 -6.24
C ILE A 21 -0.29 -14.11 -5.77
N LEU A 22 -1.21 -13.62 -6.62
CA LEU A 22 -2.15 -12.57 -6.23
C LEU A 22 -3.39 -13.11 -5.52
N LEU A 23 -3.94 -14.24 -5.97
CA LEU A 23 -5.10 -14.85 -5.32
C LEU A 23 -4.86 -15.18 -3.84
N PRO A 24 -3.70 -15.73 -3.42
CA PRO A 24 -3.37 -15.88 -2.02
C PRO A 24 -3.39 -14.57 -1.21
N HIS A 25 -2.99 -13.42 -1.80
CA HIS A 25 -3.05 -12.13 -1.09
C HIS A 25 -4.49 -11.63 -0.93
N LEU A 26 -5.37 -11.90 -1.89
CA LEU A 26 -6.80 -11.58 -1.74
C LEU A 26 -7.46 -12.51 -0.71
N ALA A 27 -7.06 -13.78 -0.70
CA ALA A 27 -7.50 -14.77 0.27
C ALA A 27 -7.10 -14.41 1.71
N THR A 28 -5.88 -13.93 1.94
CA THR A 28 -5.43 -13.51 3.29
C THR A 28 -6.23 -12.31 3.83
N LEU A 29 -6.70 -11.42 2.96
CA LEU A 29 -7.62 -10.33 3.33
C LEU A 29 -9.04 -10.83 3.68
N GLY A 30 -9.29 -12.14 3.61
CA GLY A 30 -10.58 -12.76 3.94
C GLY A 30 -11.63 -12.59 2.85
N TRP A 31 -11.24 -12.35 1.59
CA TRP A 31 -12.20 -12.26 0.49
C TRP A 31 -12.67 -13.65 0.07
N TRP A 32 -13.86 -14.02 0.56
CA TRP A 32 -14.63 -15.21 0.15
C TRP A 32 -13.85 -16.53 0.24
N VAL A 33 -13.05 -16.60 1.29
CA VAL A 33 -12.42 -17.82 1.80
C VAL A 33 -13.20 -18.25 3.03
N GLY A 34 -13.44 -19.55 3.18
CA GLY A 34 -14.10 -20.14 4.33
C GLY A 34 -13.17 -20.97 5.20
N LEU A 35 -13.78 -21.83 6.01
CA LEU A 35 -13.11 -22.77 6.90
C LEU A 35 -12.03 -23.58 6.16
N GLY A 36 -10.86 -23.70 6.77
CA GLY A 36 -9.72 -24.43 6.22
C GLY A 36 -9.06 -23.78 5.00
N GLY A 37 -9.45 -22.56 4.62
CA GLY A 37 -8.89 -21.86 3.48
C GLY A 37 -9.57 -22.23 2.14
N GLU A 38 -10.75 -22.83 2.17
CA GLU A 38 -11.51 -23.18 0.97
C GLU A 38 -12.03 -21.92 0.27
N VAL A 39 -11.89 -21.85 -1.06
CA VAL A 39 -12.43 -20.76 -1.87
C VAL A 39 -13.91 -21.00 -2.13
N LEU A 40 -14.77 -20.18 -1.54
CA LEU A 40 -16.22 -20.30 -1.68
C LEU A 40 -16.72 -19.63 -2.96
N ASP A 41 -16.15 -18.48 -3.32
CA ASP A 41 -16.52 -17.71 -4.51
C ASP A 41 -15.29 -17.03 -5.13
N THR A 42 -15.24 -17.01 -6.46
CA THR A 42 -14.18 -16.39 -7.26
C THR A 42 -14.57 -15.02 -7.81
N PHE A 43 -15.85 -14.66 -7.77
CA PHE A 43 -16.34 -13.37 -8.24
C PHE A 43 -15.62 -12.14 -7.63
N PRO A 44 -15.30 -12.08 -6.33
CA PRO A 44 -14.56 -10.95 -5.75
C PRO A 44 -13.15 -10.80 -6.31
N TYR A 45 -12.49 -11.91 -6.65
CA TYR A 45 -11.17 -11.88 -7.28
C TYR A 45 -11.26 -11.32 -8.69
N PHE A 46 -12.32 -11.68 -9.43
CA PHE A 46 -12.63 -11.10 -10.74
C PHE A 46 -12.91 -9.59 -10.64
N VAL A 47 -13.78 -9.16 -9.71
CA VAL A 47 -14.09 -7.74 -9.48
C VAL A 47 -12.82 -6.95 -9.18
N SER A 48 -11.96 -7.44 -8.29
CA SER A 48 -10.67 -6.83 -8.02
C SER A 48 -9.85 -6.71 -9.30
N GLY A 49 -9.75 -7.76 -10.11
CA GLY A 49 -9.01 -7.74 -11.38
C GLY A 49 -9.51 -6.69 -12.37
N VAL A 50 -10.83 -6.58 -12.54
CA VAL A 50 -11.45 -5.60 -13.45
C VAL A 50 -11.26 -4.17 -12.95
N LEU A 51 -11.45 -3.91 -11.66
CA LEU A 51 -11.26 -2.57 -11.09
C LEU A 51 -9.82 -2.06 -11.29
N HIS A 52 -8.81 -2.93 -11.16
CA HIS A 52 -7.41 -2.55 -11.46
C HIS A 52 -7.19 -2.25 -12.92
N LEU A 53 -7.76 -3.07 -13.80
CA LEU A 53 -7.58 -2.90 -15.23
C LEU A 53 -8.15 -1.54 -15.67
N ILE A 54 -9.38 -1.21 -15.27
CA ILE A 54 -10.02 0.06 -15.60
C ILE A 54 -9.25 1.24 -14.98
N SER A 55 -8.85 1.15 -13.71
CA SER A 55 -8.09 2.21 -13.04
C SER A 55 -6.74 2.47 -13.72
N SER A 56 -6.07 1.43 -14.21
CA SER A 56 -4.80 1.56 -14.94
C SER A 56 -4.96 2.30 -16.28
N ALA A 57 -6.11 2.18 -16.95
CA ALA A 57 -6.39 2.94 -18.16
C ALA A 57 -6.50 4.45 -17.88
N ILE A 58 -7.15 4.83 -16.77
CA ILE A 58 -7.27 6.23 -16.34
C ILE A 58 -5.89 6.81 -16.00
N LEU A 59 -5.07 6.05 -15.24
CA LEU A 59 -3.69 6.44 -14.92
C LEU A 59 -2.83 6.56 -16.18
N GLY A 60 -2.97 5.63 -17.13
CA GLY A 60 -2.26 5.65 -18.40
C GLY A 60 -2.62 6.87 -19.24
N PHE A 61 -3.91 7.22 -19.32
CA PHE A 61 -4.37 8.42 -20.02
C PHE A 61 -3.79 9.70 -19.42
N GLY A 62 -3.85 9.85 -18.09
CA GLY A 62 -3.25 10.99 -17.38
C GLY A 62 -1.73 11.08 -17.61
N GLY A 63 -1.03 9.93 -17.59
CA GLY A 63 0.40 9.87 -17.88
C GLY A 63 0.75 10.32 -19.30
N ILE A 64 0.01 9.84 -20.31
CA ILE A 64 0.22 10.23 -21.71
C ILE A 64 -0.05 11.73 -21.90
N TYR A 65 -1.14 12.24 -21.31
CA TYR A 65 -1.47 13.66 -21.36
C TYR A 65 -0.34 14.53 -20.79
N HIS A 66 0.11 14.24 -19.57
CA HIS A 66 1.17 15.02 -18.92
C HIS A 66 2.55 14.85 -19.56
N ALA A 67 2.81 13.75 -20.27
CA ALA A 67 4.08 13.54 -20.95
C ALA A 67 4.16 14.18 -22.36
N LEU A 68 3.04 14.29 -23.08
CA LEU A 68 3.05 14.70 -24.50
C LEU A 68 2.30 16.01 -24.81
N LEU A 69 1.23 16.31 -24.06
CA LEU A 69 0.33 17.42 -24.37
C LEU A 69 0.32 18.52 -23.28
N GLY A 70 0.65 18.14 -22.04
CA GLY A 70 0.73 19.05 -20.92
C GLY A 70 1.91 20.03 -21.03
N PRO A 71 1.90 21.11 -20.24
CA PRO A 71 3.01 22.04 -20.17
C PRO A 71 4.27 21.36 -19.62
N GLU A 72 5.43 21.65 -20.19
CA GLU A 72 6.73 21.08 -19.77
C GLU A 72 7.13 21.51 -18.35
N THR A 73 6.75 22.72 -17.96
CA THR A 73 7.01 23.32 -16.65
C THR A 73 5.71 23.79 -16.01
N LEU A 74 5.60 23.67 -14.68
CA LEU A 74 4.37 23.97 -13.94
C LEU A 74 4.50 25.23 -13.08
N GLU A 75 5.70 25.77 -12.95
CA GLU A 75 6.05 26.90 -12.08
C GLU A 75 5.30 28.18 -12.45
N GLU A 76 5.11 28.43 -13.74
CA GLU A 76 4.48 29.67 -14.24
C GLU A 76 2.96 29.57 -14.26
N SER A 77 2.43 28.42 -14.70
CA SER A 77 0.99 28.24 -14.92
C SER A 77 0.25 27.79 -13.65
N PHE A 78 0.90 26.99 -12.79
CA PHE A 78 0.27 26.36 -11.63
C PHE A 78 1.20 26.34 -10.39
N PRO A 79 1.31 27.45 -9.65
CA PRO A 79 2.27 27.57 -8.54
C PRO A 79 2.05 26.58 -7.39
N PHE A 80 0.82 26.05 -7.25
CA PHE A 80 0.53 24.98 -6.30
C PHE A 80 1.19 23.64 -6.67
N PHE A 81 1.30 23.32 -7.96
CA PHE A 81 1.89 22.07 -8.43
C PHE A 81 3.35 22.21 -8.84
N GLY A 82 3.78 23.40 -9.28
CA GLY A 82 5.18 23.70 -9.57
C GLY A 82 6.08 23.58 -8.33
N TYR A 83 7.30 23.08 -8.54
CA TYR A 83 8.30 22.96 -7.50
C TYR A 83 9.72 23.00 -8.08
N VAL A 84 10.64 23.58 -7.31
CA VAL A 84 12.08 23.51 -7.58
C VAL A 84 12.69 22.57 -6.55
N TRP A 85 13.56 21.65 -6.96
CA TRP A 85 14.19 20.67 -6.05
C TRP A 85 14.92 21.30 -4.85
N LYS A 86 15.44 22.52 -5.02
CA LYS A 86 16.10 23.30 -3.96
C LYS A 86 15.10 23.88 -2.94
N ASP A 87 13.82 24.00 -3.28
CA ASP A 87 12.79 24.44 -2.35
C ASP A 87 12.43 23.30 -1.39
N ARG A 88 13.15 23.28 -0.27
CA ARG A 88 12.97 22.28 0.78
C ARG A 88 11.58 22.31 1.41
N ASN A 89 10.94 23.49 1.48
CA ASN A 89 9.61 23.61 2.08
C ASN A 89 8.56 22.94 1.18
N LYS A 90 8.70 23.10 -0.14
CA LYS A 90 7.86 22.40 -1.10
C LYS A 90 8.10 20.89 -1.07
N MET A 91 9.36 20.46 -0.96
CA MET A 91 9.70 19.04 -0.83
C MET A 91 9.10 18.39 0.43
N THR A 92 9.18 19.04 1.59
CA THR A 92 8.57 18.52 2.83
C THR A 92 7.04 18.53 2.77
N THR A 93 6.44 19.54 2.14
CA THR A 93 4.98 19.58 1.94
C THR A 93 4.51 18.41 1.07
N ILE A 94 5.19 18.13 -0.05
CA ILE A 94 4.87 16.99 -0.92
C ILE A 94 5.03 15.68 -0.14
N LEU A 95 6.15 15.48 0.56
CA LEU A 95 6.36 14.32 1.42
C LEU A 95 5.23 14.15 2.45
N GLY A 96 4.84 15.24 3.11
CA GLY A 96 3.81 15.22 4.15
C GLY A 96 2.44 14.79 3.62
N ILE A 97 2.05 15.27 2.43
CA ILE A 97 0.82 14.82 1.76
C ILE A 97 0.86 13.32 1.48
N HIS A 98 1.98 12.81 0.96
CA HIS A 98 2.14 11.38 0.69
C HIS A 98 2.12 10.53 1.96
N LEU A 99 2.71 11.01 3.07
CA LEU A 99 2.65 10.35 4.37
C LEU A 99 1.21 10.26 4.90
N ILE A 100 0.38 11.29 4.72
CA ILE A 100 -1.04 11.23 5.07
C ILE A 100 -1.76 10.17 4.23
N LEU A 101 -1.53 10.15 2.91
CA LEU A 101 -2.13 9.13 2.02
C LEU A 101 -1.72 7.70 2.41
N LEU A 102 -0.44 7.49 2.76
CA LEU A 102 0.06 6.22 3.27
C LEU A 102 -0.61 5.83 4.60
N GLY A 103 -0.79 6.80 5.50
CA GLY A 103 -1.46 6.56 6.77
C GLY A 103 -2.93 6.16 6.60
N LEU A 104 -3.65 6.83 5.69
CA LEU A 104 -5.01 6.42 5.30
C LEU A 104 -5.01 5.00 4.69
N GLY A 105 -4.01 4.67 3.87
CA GLY A 105 -3.74 3.32 3.37
C GLY A 105 -3.69 2.26 4.47
N ALA A 106 -2.92 2.51 5.53
CA ALA A 106 -2.80 1.60 6.67
C ALA A 106 -4.13 1.44 7.43
N PHE A 107 -4.88 2.53 7.63
CA PHE A 107 -6.20 2.48 8.28
C PHE A 107 -7.23 1.68 7.49
N LEU A 108 -7.11 1.58 6.16
CA LEU A 108 -8.03 0.80 5.35
C LEU A 108 -7.95 -0.70 5.63
N LEU A 109 -6.75 -1.20 5.92
CA LEU A 109 -6.58 -2.58 6.42
C LEU A 109 -7.23 -2.75 7.80
N VAL A 110 -7.06 -1.78 8.69
CA VAL A 110 -7.69 -1.79 10.02
C VAL A 110 -9.21 -1.83 9.89
N PHE A 111 -9.79 -0.96 9.07
CA PHE A 111 -11.23 -0.95 8.83
C PHE A 111 -11.72 -2.27 8.23
N LYS A 112 -10.96 -2.89 7.32
CA LYS A 112 -11.27 -4.21 6.76
C LYS A 112 -11.35 -5.29 7.85
N ALA A 113 -10.36 -5.32 8.75
CA ALA A 113 -10.27 -6.31 9.82
C ALA A 113 -11.34 -6.14 10.91
N LEU A 114 -11.73 -4.89 11.22
CA LEU A 114 -12.71 -4.59 12.27
C LEU A 114 -14.16 -4.70 11.79
N TYR A 115 -14.47 -4.05 10.66
CA TYR A 115 -15.86 -3.82 10.26
C TYR A 115 -16.27 -4.68 9.06
N PHE A 116 -15.40 -4.82 8.05
CA PHE A 116 -15.75 -5.40 6.76
C PHE A 116 -15.37 -6.88 6.63
N GLY A 117 -16.05 -7.70 7.44
CA GLY A 117 -15.95 -9.15 7.37
C GLY A 117 -14.72 -9.76 8.03
N GLY A 118 -13.68 -8.99 8.34
CA GLY A 118 -12.48 -9.50 9.01
C GLY A 118 -11.36 -9.89 8.05
N VAL A 119 -10.40 -10.66 8.54
CA VAL A 119 -9.25 -11.19 7.78
C VAL A 119 -9.11 -12.69 8.06
N TYR A 120 -8.41 -13.41 7.19
CA TYR A 120 -8.21 -14.85 7.35
C TYR A 120 -7.18 -15.13 8.46
N ASP A 121 -7.59 -15.89 9.48
CA ASP A 121 -6.72 -16.33 10.57
C ASP A 121 -6.43 -17.82 10.45
N THR A 122 -5.16 -18.18 10.27
CA THR A 122 -4.70 -19.57 10.28
C THR A 122 -4.76 -20.23 11.66
N TRP A 123 -4.77 -19.41 12.73
CA TRP A 123 -4.72 -19.85 14.13
C TRP A 123 -6.09 -19.84 14.81
N ALA A 124 -7.17 -19.65 14.06
CA ALA A 124 -8.51 -19.70 14.61
C ALA A 124 -8.81 -21.07 15.29
N PRO A 125 -9.53 -21.08 16.43
CA PRO A 125 -9.87 -22.32 17.12
C PRO A 125 -10.71 -23.25 16.24
N GLY A 126 -10.25 -24.48 16.03
CA GLY A 126 -10.94 -25.46 15.17
C GLY A 126 -10.48 -25.49 13.71
N GLY A 127 -9.48 -24.69 13.34
CA GLY A 127 -8.92 -24.60 12.00
C GLY A 127 -9.03 -23.17 11.46
N GLY A 128 -8.24 -22.86 10.41
CA GLY A 128 -8.18 -21.50 9.90
C GLY A 128 -9.52 -21.01 9.34
N ASP A 129 -9.90 -19.78 9.64
CA ASP A 129 -11.17 -19.17 9.19
C ASP A 129 -11.06 -17.65 9.11
N VAL A 130 -11.98 -17.01 8.39
CA VAL A 130 -12.12 -15.56 8.36
C VAL A 130 -12.80 -15.09 9.63
N ARG A 131 -12.10 -14.25 10.42
CA ARG A 131 -12.66 -13.67 11.64
C ARG A 131 -12.48 -12.16 11.70
N LYS A 132 -13.44 -11.50 12.35
CA LYS A 132 -13.30 -10.09 12.73
C LYS A 132 -12.38 -9.97 13.94
N ILE A 133 -11.52 -8.98 13.90
CA ILE A 133 -10.64 -8.66 15.03
C ILE A 133 -11.39 -7.67 15.92
N THR A 134 -11.61 -8.01 17.19
CA THR A 134 -12.36 -7.14 18.11
C THR A 134 -11.47 -6.52 19.17
N ASN A 135 -10.41 -7.22 19.58
CA ASN A 135 -9.52 -6.82 20.67
C ASN A 135 -8.14 -6.50 20.12
N LEU A 136 -7.90 -5.24 19.73
CA LEU A 136 -6.61 -4.82 19.16
C LEU A 136 -5.53 -4.66 20.24
N THR A 137 -4.31 -5.08 19.92
CA THR A 137 -3.15 -4.76 20.76
C THR A 137 -2.70 -3.32 20.50
N LEU A 138 -3.18 -2.41 21.34
CA LEU A 138 -2.77 -1.00 21.31
C LEU A 138 -1.64 -0.68 22.28
N SER A 139 -1.17 -1.67 23.05
CA SER A 139 -0.06 -1.47 23.98
C SER A 139 1.24 -1.13 23.24
N PRO A 140 1.84 0.06 23.46
CA PRO A 140 3.07 0.44 22.79
C PRO A 140 4.24 -0.49 23.16
N SER A 141 4.27 -1.01 24.38
CA SER A 141 5.36 -1.89 24.83
C SER A 141 5.43 -3.19 24.03
N ILE A 142 4.30 -3.69 23.54
CA ILE A 142 4.23 -4.91 22.74
C ILE A 142 4.60 -4.58 21.30
N VAL A 143 3.90 -3.60 20.69
CA VAL A 143 4.10 -3.23 19.28
C VAL A 143 5.52 -2.75 18.99
N PHE A 144 6.06 -1.83 19.80
CA PHE A 144 7.45 -1.39 19.67
C PHE A 144 8.44 -2.41 20.23
N GLY A 145 7.99 -3.34 21.08
CA GLY A 145 8.79 -4.48 21.54
C GLY A 145 9.30 -5.33 20.39
N TYR A 146 8.46 -5.61 19.38
CA TYR A 146 8.88 -6.32 18.17
C TYR A 146 10.03 -5.64 17.43
N LEU A 147 10.07 -4.30 17.42
CA LEU A 147 11.14 -3.54 16.75
C LEU A 147 12.49 -3.64 17.47
N LEU A 148 12.49 -3.98 18.76
CA LEU A 148 13.69 -4.11 19.59
C LEU A 148 14.14 -5.56 19.75
N LYS A 149 13.36 -6.54 19.26
CA LYS A 149 13.75 -7.95 19.26
C LYS A 149 14.99 -8.19 18.39
N SER A 150 15.77 -9.18 18.78
CA SER A 150 16.95 -9.60 18.02
C SER A 150 16.56 -10.19 16.64
N PRO A 151 17.32 -9.94 15.57
CA PRO A 151 17.08 -10.52 14.26
C PRO A 151 17.59 -11.97 14.13
N PHE A 152 18.21 -12.54 15.17
CA PHE A 152 18.77 -13.89 15.13
C PHE A 152 17.70 -14.98 15.40
N GLY A 153 18.09 -16.23 15.12
CA GLY A 153 17.21 -17.38 15.31
C GLY A 153 16.67 -17.49 16.73
N GLY A 154 15.37 -17.76 16.85
CA GLY A 154 14.64 -17.81 18.12
C GLY A 154 13.85 -16.53 18.45
N GLU A 155 14.32 -15.37 18.01
CA GLU A 155 13.69 -14.07 18.31
C GLU A 155 12.99 -13.45 17.09
N GLY A 156 13.63 -13.48 15.91
CA GLY A 156 12.96 -13.20 14.64
C GLY A 156 12.49 -11.76 14.37
N TRP A 157 12.96 -10.75 15.11
CA TRP A 157 12.58 -9.32 14.95
C TRP A 157 11.07 -9.13 14.65
N ILE A 158 10.71 -8.34 13.62
CA ILE A 158 9.33 -8.13 13.17
C ILE A 158 8.71 -9.35 12.47
N VAL A 159 9.50 -10.35 12.09
CA VAL A 159 9.01 -11.58 11.44
C VAL A 159 8.40 -12.54 12.47
N SER A 160 8.64 -12.30 13.75
CA SER A 160 8.13 -13.11 14.87
C SER A 160 6.68 -12.84 15.24
N VAL A 161 5.99 -11.91 14.57
CA VAL A 161 4.58 -11.61 14.86
C VAL A 161 3.74 -12.84 14.50
N ASP A 162 2.99 -13.34 15.48
CA ASP A 162 2.28 -14.63 15.41
C ASP A 162 0.76 -14.50 15.52
N ASP A 163 0.22 -13.35 15.93
CA ASP A 163 -1.22 -13.09 16.00
C ASP A 163 -1.67 -11.89 15.15
N LEU A 164 -2.97 -11.85 14.83
CA LEU A 164 -3.57 -10.81 13.98
C LEU A 164 -3.86 -9.52 14.75
N GLU A 165 -4.09 -9.62 16.04
CA GLU A 165 -4.34 -8.50 16.95
C GLU A 165 -3.15 -7.53 16.96
N ASP A 166 -1.93 -8.07 16.99
CA ASP A 166 -0.66 -7.36 16.92
C ASP A 166 -0.39 -6.82 15.51
N ILE A 167 -0.72 -7.57 14.46
CA ILE A 167 -0.62 -7.08 13.07
C ILE A 167 -1.52 -5.86 12.88
N ILE A 168 -2.81 -5.97 13.20
CA ILE A 168 -3.76 -4.87 12.98
C ILE A 168 -3.47 -3.72 13.96
N GLY A 169 -3.12 -4.01 15.21
CA GLY A 169 -2.69 -3.02 16.20
C GLY A 169 -1.44 -2.24 15.75
N GLY A 170 -0.46 -2.92 15.17
CA GLY A 170 0.72 -2.30 14.55
C GLY A 170 0.37 -1.37 13.39
N HIS A 171 -0.63 -1.72 12.57
CA HIS A 171 -1.11 -0.85 11.48
C HIS A 171 -1.86 0.38 12.00
N VAL A 172 -2.52 0.31 13.16
CA VAL A 172 -3.10 1.50 13.83
C VAL A 172 -1.99 2.47 14.25
N TRP A 173 -0.91 1.96 14.84
CA TRP A 173 0.26 2.77 15.20
C TRP A 173 0.93 3.37 13.97
N LEU A 174 1.20 2.57 12.94
CA LEU A 174 1.81 3.02 11.70
C LEU A 174 0.97 4.11 11.02
N GLY A 175 -0.35 3.88 10.88
CA GLY A 175 -1.27 4.85 10.30
C GLY A 175 -1.26 6.18 11.06
N SER A 176 -1.29 6.12 12.39
CA SER A 176 -1.24 7.30 13.25
C SER A 176 0.09 8.06 13.10
N ILE A 177 1.22 7.37 13.11
CA ILE A 177 2.56 7.97 12.96
C ILE A 177 2.70 8.61 11.57
N CYS A 178 2.24 7.95 10.51
CA CYS A 178 2.27 8.50 9.16
C CYS A 178 1.42 9.76 9.02
N ILE A 179 0.21 9.80 9.58
CA ILE A 179 -0.64 11.01 9.53
C ILE A 179 -0.03 12.15 10.35
N LEU A 180 0.39 11.89 11.60
CA LEU A 180 1.00 12.90 12.46
C LEU A 180 2.32 13.42 11.87
N GLY A 181 3.16 12.52 11.36
CA GLY A 181 4.40 12.86 10.66
C GLY A 181 4.13 13.64 9.36
N GLY A 182 3.07 13.31 8.64
CA GLY A 182 2.65 14.04 7.44
C GLY A 182 2.20 15.47 7.75
N ILE A 183 1.36 15.65 8.77
CA ILE A 183 0.96 16.98 9.27
C ILE A 183 2.19 17.76 9.73
N TRP A 184 3.10 17.12 10.47
CA TRP A 184 4.36 17.73 10.88
C TRP A 184 5.18 18.22 9.70
N HIS A 185 5.37 17.40 8.66
CA HIS A 185 6.16 17.77 7.48
C HIS A 185 5.51 18.88 6.62
N ILE A 186 4.18 19.03 6.68
CA ILE A 186 3.46 20.14 6.04
C ILE A 186 3.64 21.44 6.83
N LEU A 187 3.60 21.37 8.17
CA LEU A 187 3.64 22.55 9.03
C LEU A 187 5.06 23.04 9.35
N THR A 188 6.08 22.19 9.17
CA THR A 188 7.46 22.50 9.53
C THR A 188 8.39 22.57 8.33
N LYS A 189 9.52 23.28 8.54
CA LYS A 189 10.65 23.34 7.60
C LYS A 189 11.79 22.50 8.16
N PRO A 190 12.67 21.93 7.31
CA PRO A 190 13.80 21.17 7.83
C PRO A 190 14.70 22.06 8.69
N PHE A 191 15.20 21.50 9.78
CA PHE A 191 16.08 22.20 10.71
C PHE A 191 17.49 22.40 10.12
N ALA A 192 18.24 23.35 10.69
CA ALA A 192 19.58 23.70 10.24
C ALA A 192 20.54 22.50 10.17
N TRP A 193 20.49 21.59 11.16
CA TRP A 193 21.35 20.40 11.16
C TRP A 193 21.02 19.44 10.01
N ALA A 194 19.75 19.34 9.62
CA ALA A 194 19.35 18.49 8.50
C ALA A 194 19.91 19.03 7.18
N HIS A 195 20.04 20.37 7.05
CA HIS A 195 20.67 21.00 5.89
C HIS A 195 22.17 20.70 5.77
N CYS A 196 22.86 20.50 6.89
CA CYS A 196 24.30 20.22 6.88
C CYS A 196 24.62 18.77 6.50
N VAL A 197 23.65 17.86 6.63
CA VAL A 197 23.82 16.42 6.39
C VAL A 197 23.29 16.00 5.02
N SER A 198 22.34 16.75 4.44
CA SER A 198 21.75 16.45 3.13
C SER A 198 22.39 17.28 2.02
N HIS A 199 22.95 16.61 1.02
CA HIS A 199 23.40 17.27 -0.21
C HIS A 199 22.20 17.51 -1.14
N ASP A 200 21.75 18.77 -1.20
CA ASP A 200 20.51 19.17 -1.90
C ASP A 200 20.72 19.56 -3.39
N THR A 201 21.79 19.08 -4.02
CA THR A 201 22.09 19.42 -5.42
C THR A 201 21.82 18.24 -6.36
N PRO A 202 20.95 18.39 -7.37
CA PRO A 202 20.99 17.54 -8.55
C PRO A 202 22.33 17.76 -9.26
N GLN A 203 23.06 16.69 -9.54
CA GLN A 203 24.31 16.76 -10.30
C GLN A 203 24.00 17.26 -11.75
N PRO A 204 24.75 18.23 -12.30
CA PRO A 204 24.58 18.64 -13.69
C PRO A 204 25.07 17.50 -14.60
N GLY A 205 24.16 16.94 -15.42
CA GLY A 205 24.46 15.82 -16.32
C GLY A 205 23.72 14.51 -16.03
N MET A 206 22.76 14.49 -15.11
CA MET A 206 21.86 13.34 -14.95
C MET A 206 20.86 13.31 -16.11
N SER A 207 21.21 12.57 -17.17
CA SER A 207 20.31 12.25 -18.28
C SER A 207 19.07 11.52 -17.77
N THR A 208 17.92 11.82 -18.36
CA THR A 208 16.62 11.16 -18.14
C THR A 208 16.60 9.68 -18.50
N GLU A 209 17.73 9.11 -18.95
CA GLU A 209 17.91 7.71 -19.25
C GLU A 209 19.07 7.13 -18.41
N THR A 210 18.77 6.02 -17.73
CA THR A 210 19.62 5.17 -16.87
C THR A 210 19.97 5.71 -15.47
N PRO A 211 19.46 5.09 -14.38
CA PRO A 211 19.95 5.36 -13.05
C PRO A 211 21.35 4.76 -12.92
N ASN A 212 22.37 5.62 -12.86
CA ASN A 212 23.73 5.21 -12.56
C ASN A 212 23.76 4.37 -11.27
N ARG A 213 24.27 3.13 -11.40
CA ARG A 213 24.50 2.15 -10.31
C ARG A 213 25.18 2.72 -9.06
N ALA A 214 25.82 3.88 -9.15
CA ALA A 214 26.52 4.53 -8.04
C ALA A 214 25.59 5.27 -7.06
N MET A 215 24.49 5.89 -7.52
CA MET A 215 23.64 6.67 -6.62
C MET A 215 22.68 5.79 -5.83
N LEU A 216 22.19 4.70 -6.44
CA LEU A 216 21.61 3.60 -5.68
C LEU A 216 22.65 3.05 -4.71
N ALA A 217 23.90 2.81 -5.13
CA ALA A 217 24.92 2.27 -4.22
C ALA A 217 25.25 3.18 -3.02
N ASP A 218 25.14 4.51 -3.09
CA ASP A 218 25.56 5.38 -1.97
C ASP A 218 24.44 5.71 -0.97
N THR A 219 23.17 5.76 -1.39
CA THR A 219 22.04 5.68 -0.43
C THR A 219 21.88 4.25 0.12
N TRP A 220 22.28 3.25 -0.66
CA TRP A 220 22.26 1.84 -0.28
C TRP A 220 23.48 1.43 0.55
N LYS A 221 24.65 2.12 0.48
CA LYS A 221 25.84 1.85 1.30
C LYS A 221 25.69 2.28 2.74
N VAL A 222 24.94 3.35 3.02
CA VAL A 222 24.56 3.71 4.39
C VAL A 222 23.57 2.66 4.96
N CYS A 223 22.82 1.96 4.09
CA CYS A 223 21.95 0.83 4.45
C CYS A 223 22.62 -0.56 4.38
N HIS A 224 23.84 -0.67 3.82
CA HIS A 224 24.51 -1.95 3.54
C HIS A 224 25.51 -2.42 4.60
N LEU A 225 25.55 -1.76 5.75
CA LEU A 225 26.21 -2.34 6.92
C LEU A 225 25.34 -3.38 7.65
N THR A 226 24.18 -3.79 7.12
CA THR A 226 23.40 -4.85 7.80
C THR A 226 22.60 -5.83 6.96
N PHE A 227 22.45 -5.76 5.63
CA PHE A 227 21.68 -6.82 4.94
C PHE A 227 22.19 -7.18 3.54
N SER A 228 22.81 -8.37 3.44
CA SER A 228 22.93 -9.13 2.20
C SER A 228 21.53 -9.66 1.83
N ILE A 229 20.87 -8.97 0.91
CA ILE A 229 19.49 -9.26 0.54
C ILE A 229 19.43 -10.46 -0.42
N LYS A 230 18.93 -11.59 0.10
CA LYS A 230 18.53 -12.76 -0.70
C LYS A 230 17.29 -12.46 -1.56
N PRO A 231 17.07 -13.22 -2.65
CA PRO A 231 15.94 -13.04 -3.59
C PRO A 231 14.52 -13.10 -2.98
N SER A 232 14.36 -13.47 -1.71
CA SER A 232 13.09 -13.47 -0.97
C SER A 232 12.52 -12.08 -0.67
N TRP A 233 13.35 -11.02 -0.67
CA TRP A 233 12.95 -9.65 -0.32
C TRP A 233 12.18 -8.90 -1.41
N LYS A 234 12.25 -9.37 -2.67
CA LYS A 234 11.39 -8.84 -3.73
C LYS A 234 9.90 -9.10 -3.44
N ARG A 235 9.55 -10.13 -2.66
CA ARG A 235 8.15 -10.39 -2.25
C ARG A 235 7.63 -9.34 -1.27
N ILE A 236 8.47 -8.82 -0.37
CA ILE A 236 8.07 -7.85 0.68
C ILE A 236 7.82 -6.45 0.10
N LEU A 237 8.65 -6.01 -0.85
CA LEU A 237 8.41 -4.76 -1.58
C LEU A 237 7.18 -4.87 -2.52
N THR A 238 6.88 -6.07 -3.01
CA THR A 238 5.65 -6.34 -3.75
C THR A 238 4.43 -6.28 -2.83
N ILE A 239 4.52 -6.77 -1.59
CA ILE A 239 3.46 -6.66 -0.57
C ILE A 239 3.17 -5.18 -0.23
N PHE A 240 4.20 -4.33 -0.10
CA PHE A 240 4.01 -2.89 0.15
C PHE A 240 3.36 -2.14 -1.03
N SER A 241 3.73 -2.48 -2.26
CA SER A 241 3.07 -1.93 -3.46
C SER A 241 1.65 -2.46 -3.62
N VAL A 242 1.42 -3.73 -3.27
CA VAL A 242 0.10 -4.36 -3.23
C VAL A 242 -0.76 -3.72 -2.13
N MET A 243 -0.24 -3.37 -0.95
CA MET A 243 -0.97 -2.69 0.14
C MET A 243 -1.36 -1.24 -0.18
N LEU A 244 -0.52 -0.48 -0.89
CA LEU A 244 -0.85 0.89 -1.32
C LEU A 244 -1.97 0.88 -2.36
N VAL A 245 -1.90 -0.04 -3.32
CA VAL A 245 -2.95 -0.22 -4.31
C VAL A 245 -4.18 -0.85 -3.63
N ASP A 246 -4.03 -1.84 -2.74
CA ASP A 246 -5.08 -2.50 -1.97
C ASP A 246 -5.81 -1.56 -1.01
N GLY A 247 -5.15 -0.53 -0.50
CA GLY A 247 -5.81 0.56 0.23
C GLY A 247 -6.82 1.27 -0.66
N ILE A 248 -6.38 1.78 -1.81
CA ILE A 248 -7.29 2.39 -2.81
C ILE A 248 -8.36 1.40 -3.28
N ARG A 249 -8.03 0.10 -3.41
CA ARG A 249 -8.99 -0.98 -3.72
C ARG A 249 -10.03 -1.19 -2.65
N THR A 250 -9.64 -1.11 -1.39
CA THR A 250 -10.54 -1.31 -0.26
C THR A 250 -11.44 -0.10 -0.12
N VAL A 251 -10.96 1.14 -0.35
CA VAL A 251 -11.85 2.31 -0.48
C VAL A 251 -12.86 2.10 -1.61
N LEU A 252 -12.40 1.76 -2.81
CA LEU A 252 -13.30 1.62 -3.96
C LEU A 252 -14.27 0.44 -3.79
N PHE A 253 -13.82 -0.69 -3.25
CA PHE A 253 -14.65 -1.87 -3.01
C PHE A 253 -15.62 -1.67 -1.84
N LEU A 254 -15.21 -1.00 -0.75
CA LEU A 254 -16.11 -0.65 0.36
C LEU A 254 -17.10 0.44 -0.03
N PHE A 255 -16.67 1.42 -0.82
CA PHE A 255 -17.54 2.45 -1.38
C PHE A 255 -18.55 1.86 -2.38
N MET A 256 -18.12 0.89 -3.21
CA MET A 256 -18.98 0.19 -4.18
C MET A 256 -19.84 -0.94 -3.58
N SER A 257 -19.46 -1.50 -2.42
CA SER A 257 -20.27 -2.51 -1.72
C SER A 257 -21.25 -1.91 -0.71
N ALA A 258 -20.96 -0.73 -0.16
CA ALA A 258 -21.86 -0.01 0.75
C ALA A 258 -22.99 0.74 0.02
N PHE A 259 -22.77 1.17 -1.23
CA PHE A 259 -23.80 1.80 -2.05
C PHE A 259 -24.28 0.82 -3.12
N ARG A 260 -25.55 0.38 -3.04
CA ARG A 260 -26.25 -0.34 -4.11
C ARG A 260 -25.89 0.28 -5.47
N ILE A 261 -25.28 -0.54 -6.35
CA ILE A 261 -24.89 -0.20 -7.72
C ILE A 261 -26.04 0.49 -8.49
N GLU A 262 -27.30 0.20 -8.15
CA GLU A 262 -28.48 0.82 -8.75
C GLU A 262 -28.61 2.33 -8.49
N VAL A 263 -28.17 2.84 -7.34
CA VAL A 263 -28.35 4.26 -6.98
C VAL A 263 -27.33 5.14 -7.69
N ILE A 264 -26.09 4.67 -7.85
CA ILE A 264 -25.03 5.41 -8.56
C ILE A 264 -25.24 5.34 -10.07
N MET A 265 -25.63 4.18 -10.63
CA MET A 265 -25.98 4.09 -12.05
C MET A 265 -27.24 4.91 -12.38
N SER A 266 -28.27 4.90 -11.52
CA SER A 266 -29.46 5.74 -11.71
C SER A 266 -29.16 7.23 -11.59
N ALA A 267 -28.29 7.64 -10.66
CA ALA A 267 -27.86 9.04 -10.53
C ALA A 267 -26.99 9.51 -11.71
N ILE A 268 -26.07 8.67 -12.19
CA ILE A 268 -25.21 9.00 -13.35
C ILE A 268 -26.02 9.03 -14.65
N VAL A 269 -26.95 8.08 -14.85
CA VAL A 269 -27.86 8.07 -16.02
C VAL A 269 -28.85 9.22 -15.96
N SER A 270 -29.35 9.60 -14.78
CA SER A 270 -30.22 10.77 -14.62
C SER A 270 -29.46 12.09 -14.81
N LEU A 271 -28.18 12.18 -14.43
CA LEU A 271 -27.35 13.36 -14.69
C LEU A 271 -26.96 13.50 -16.17
N LEU A 272 -26.76 12.38 -16.87
CA LEU A 272 -26.42 12.35 -18.31
C LEU A 272 -27.64 12.56 -19.22
N MET A 273 -28.86 12.46 -18.71
CA MET A 273 -30.11 12.70 -19.47
C MET A 273 -30.73 14.09 -19.23
N ILE A 274 -30.06 14.97 -18.47
CA ILE A 274 -30.53 16.34 -18.16
C ILE A 274 -29.69 17.44 -18.86
N ASN A 275 -28.76 17.07 -19.75
CA ASN A 275 -28.17 18.00 -20.72
C ASN A 275 -28.22 17.43 -22.13
#